data_AF-A0A972XSU7-F1
#
_entry.id   AF-A0A972XSU7-F1
#
_cell.length_a   1.000
_cell.length_b   1.000
_cell.length_c   1.000
_cell.angle_alpha   90.00
_cell.angle_beta   90.00
_cell.angle_gamma   90.00
#
_symmetry.space_group_name_H-M   'P 1'
#
loop_
_entity.id
_entity.type
_entity.pdbx_description
1 polymer ?
#
loop_
_entity_poly.entity_id
_entity_poly.type
_entity_poly.pdbx_seq_one_letter_code
_entity_poly.pdbx_strand_id
1 'polypeptide(L)'
;MKIVINARFGGFGLSDAANAAYKARTGVDFDYGLRTDPHLVAIVEEMGAEASGACAGLKVVEIPDDVEWFIEEYDGLEHIAEEHRTWG
;
A
#
# COMPACT_ATOMS: atom_id res chain seq x y z
N MET A 1 8.97 6.95 -6.75
CA MET A 1 8.03 6.98 -5.58
C MET A 1 7.71 5.57 -5.10
N LYS A 2 7.35 5.37 -3.82
CA LYS A 2 6.86 4.09 -3.27
C LYS A 2 5.41 4.19 -2.86
N ILE A 3 4.65 3.12 -3.08
CA ILE A 3 3.25 2.99 -2.65
C ILE A 3 3.01 1.62 -2.05
N VAL A 4 2.13 1.54 -1.06
CA VAL A 4 1.62 0.27 -0.52
C VAL A 4 0.30 -0.10 -1.18
N ILE A 5 0.21 -1.31 -1.71
CA ILE A 5 -0.98 -1.91 -2.29
C ILE A 5 -1.35 -3.20 -1.59
N ASN A 6 -2.61 -3.64 -1.73
CA ASN A 6 -3.08 -4.94 -1.29
C ASN A 6 -2.95 -5.97 -2.41
N ALA A 7 -2.06 -6.94 -2.27
CA ALA A 7 -1.82 -8.03 -3.23
C ALA A 7 -2.55 -9.33 -2.83
N ARG A 8 -3.67 -9.25 -2.10
CA ARG A 8 -4.50 -10.40 -1.71
C ARG A 8 -5.99 -10.08 -1.85
N PHE A 9 -6.78 -11.06 -2.31
CA PHE A 9 -8.25 -10.95 -2.29
C PHE A 9 -8.78 -10.56 -0.90
N GLY A 10 -9.72 -9.62 -0.87
CA GLY A 10 -10.30 -9.10 0.36
C GLY A 10 -10.13 -7.59 0.49
N GLY A 11 -9.47 -7.13 1.55
CA GLY A 11 -9.41 -5.71 1.87
C GLY A 11 -8.03 -5.24 2.28
N PHE A 12 -7.74 -3.97 2.05
CA PHE A 12 -6.54 -3.34 2.57
C PHE A 12 -6.68 -3.09 4.07
N GLY A 13 -5.79 -3.66 4.86
CA GLY A 13 -5.79 -3.51 6.31
C GLY A 13 -4.41 -3.74 6.90
N LEU A 14 -4.00 -2.88 7.83
CA LEU A 14 -2.83 -3.12 8.67
C LEU A 14 -3.19 -4.09 9.81
N SER A 15 -2.22 -4.88 10.25
CA SER A 15 -2.32 -5.63 11.51
C SER A 15 -2.36 -4.66 12.70
N ASP A 16 -2.82 -5.13 13.86
CA ASP A 16 -2.83 -4.33 15.09
C ASP A 16 -1.43 -3.84 15.46
N ALA A 17 -0.41 -4.68 15.24
CA ALA A 17 0.99 -4.33 15.47
C ALA A 17 1.46 -3.23 14.51
N ALA A 18 1.10 -3.29 13.23
CA ALA A 18 1.46 -2.26 12.26
C ALA A 18 0.72 -0.93 12.53
N ASN A 19 -0.56 -0.97 12.91
CA ASN A 19 -1.30 0.22 13.34
C ASN A 19 -0.66 0.87 14.57
N ALA A 20 -0.28 0.07 15.58
CA ALA A 20 0.42 0.56 16.76
C ALA A 20 1.78 1.17 16.41
N ALA A 21 2.55 0.52 15.52
CA ALA A 21 3.82 1.03 15.03
C ALA A 21 3.64 2.37 14.27
N TYR A 22 2.62 2.47 13.43
CA TYR A 22 2.30 3.71 12.71
C TYR A 22 1.99 4.84 13.68
N LYS A 23 1.07 4.60 14.62
CA LYS A 23 0.69 5.57 15.65
C LYS A 23 1.86 5.99 16.52
N ALA A 24 2.78 5.07 16.84
CA ALA A 24 3.99 5.39 17.58
C ALA A 24 4.96 6.28 16.79
N ARG A 25 5.00 6.18 15.45
CA ARG A 25 5.87 6.99 14.59
C ARG A 25 5.28 8.37 14.29
N THR A 26 3.97 8.44 14.04
CA THR A 26 3.31 9.66 13.53
C THR A 26 2.51 10.42 14.59
N GLY A 27 2.19 9.76 15.71
CA GLY A 27 1.31 10.30 16.74
C GLY A 27 -0.20 10.25 16.39
N VAL A 28 -0.56 9.73 15.22
CA VAL A 28 -1.95 9.65 14.74
C VAL A 28 -2.28 8.24 14.25
N ASP A 29 -3.56 7.89 14.27
CA ASP A 29 -4.03 6.64 13.69
C ASP A 29 -3.85 6.67 12.16
N PHE A 30 -3.58 5.51 11.57
CA PHE A 30 -3.38 5.40 10.13
C PHE A 30 -4.69 5.68 9.37
N ASP A 31 -4.60 6.56 8.37
CA ASP A 31 -5.67 6.81 7.40
C ASP A 31 -5.38 5.99 6.13
N TYR A 32 -6.34 5.15 5.74
CA TYR A 32 -6.26 4.30 4.55
C TYR A 32 -6.00 5.06 3.24
N GLY A 33 -6.32 6.36 3.19
CA GLY A 33 -5.99 7.23 2.05
C GLY A 33 -4.49 7.52 1.88
N LEU A 34 -3.67 7.30 2.91
CA LEU A 34 -2.24 7.64 2.92
C LEU A 34 -1.35 6.48 2.43
N ARG A 35 -1.58 6.02 1.20
CA ARG A 35 -0.88 4.85 0.60
C ARG A 35 0.61 5.08 0.32
N THR A 36 1.03 6.33 0.20
CA THR A 36 2.41 6.75 -0.13
C THR A 36 3.15 7.34 1.07
N ASP A 37 2.57 7.26 2.27
CA ASP A 37 3.23 7.78 3.48
C ASP A 37 4.56 7.04 3.72
N PRO A 38 5.69 7.75 3.86
CA PRO A 38 6.99 7.13 4.11
C PRO A 38 7.03 6.24 5.36
N HIS A 39 6.27 6.58 6.40
CA HIS A 39 6.17 5.76 7.62
C HIS A 39 5.40 4.46 7.36
N LEU A 40 4.33 4.51 6.55
CA LEU A 40 3.60 3.32 6.13
C LEU A 40 4.52 2.40 5.33
N VAL A 41 5.20 2.95 4.32
CA VAL A 41 6.15 2.19 3.48
C VAL A 41 7.21 1.52 4.33
N ALA A 42 7.85 2.28 5.24
CA ALA A 42 8.87 1.73 6.13
C ALA A 42 8.32 0.59 7.01
N ILE A 43 7.13 0.73 7.59
CA ILE A 43 6.50 -0.31 8.42
C ILE A 43 6.26 -1.59 7.62
N VAL A 44 5.74 -1.47 6.39
CA VAL A 44 5.48 -2.63 5.53
C VAL A 44 6.78 -3.28 5.06
N GLU A 45 7.83 -2.51 4.78
CA GLU A 45 9.16 -3.04 4.45
C GLU A 45 9.82 -3.75 5.64
N GLU A 46 9.69 -3.19 6.85
CA GLU A 46 10.31 -3.75 8.06
C GLU A 46 9.59 -5.01 8.58
N MET A 47 8.26 -5.02 8.58
CA MET A 47 7.46 -6.12 9.11
C MET A 47 7.09 -7.17 8.06
N GLY A 48 7.17 -6.82 6.77
CA GLY A 48 6.78 -7.70 5.67
C GLY A 48 5.34 -8.21 5.82
N ALA A 49 5.17 -9.53 5.81
CA ALA A 49 3.86 -10.17 5.92
C ALA A 49 3.13 -9.87 7.24
N GLU A 50 3.86 -9.61 8.34
CA GLU A 50 3.27 -9.33 9.65
C GLU A 50 2.59 -7.95 9.71
N ALA A 51 2.87 -7.05 8.77
CA ALA A 51 2.14 -5.80 8.64
C ALA A 51 0.71 -6.00 8.15
N SER A 52 0.39 -7.13 7.53
CA SER A 52 -0.90 -7.36 6.90
C SER A 52 -1.97 -7.76 7.92
N GLY A 53 -3.15 -7.14 7.83
CA GLY A 53 -4.33 -7.57 8.57
C GLY A 53 -4.84 -8.95 8.13
N ALA A 54 -5.84 -9.49 8.85
CA ALA A 54 -6.31 -10.87 8.67
C ALA A 54 -6.69 -11.25 7.22
N CYS A 55 -7.25 -10.30 6.47
CA CYS A 55 -7.69 -10.46 5.08
C CYS A 55 -6.93 -9.56 4.08
N ALA A 56 -5.71 -9.15 4.42
CA ALA A 56 -4.86 -8.33 3.57
C ALA A 56 -3.57 -9.08 3.19
N GLY A 57 -2.89 -8.57 2.16
CA GLY A 57 -1.53 -8.96 1.79
C GLY A 57 -0.80 -7.73 1.26
N LEU A 58 -0.26 -6.92 2.17
CA LEU A 58 0.34 -5.64 1.82
C LEU A 58 1.68 -5.82 1.12
N LYS A 59 1.90 -5.05 0.06
CA LYS A 59 3.13 -5.05 -0.73
C LYS A 59 3.52 -3.63 -1.09
N VAL A 60 4.82 -3.34 -1.01
CA VAL A 60 5.38 -2.09 -1.51
C VAL A 60 5.73 -2.23 -2.98
N VAL A 61 5.33 -1.24 -3.78
CA VAL A 61 5.66 -1.11 -5.20
C VAL A 61 6.42 0.19 -5.42
N GLU A 62 7.52 0.10 -6.16
CA GLU A 62 8.28 1.25 -6.65
C GLU A 62 7.74 1.66 -8.02
N ILE A 63 7.42 2.95 -8.15
CA ILE A 63 6.95 3.56 -9.39
C ILE A 63 7.97 4.60 -9.83
N PRO A 64 8.37 4.62 -11.11
CA PRO A 64 9.20 5.70 -11.65
C PRO A 64 8.55 7.08 -11.45
N ASP A 65 9.36 8.12 -11.21
CA ASP A 65 8.84 9.47 -10.93
C ASP A 65 8.31 10.18 -12.19
N ASP A 66 8.59 9.64 -13.38
CA ASP A 66 8.24 10.19 -14.70
C ASP A 66 7.03 9.50 -15.35
N VAL A 67 6.29 8.68 -14.58
CA VAL A 67 5.14 7.92 -15.05
C VAL A 67 3.89 8.33 -14.29
N GLU A 68 2.84 8.71 -15.02
CA GLU A 68 1.50 8.85 -14.46
C GLU A 68 0.90 7.45 -14.25
N TRP A 69 0.22 7.23 -13.12
CA TRP A 69 -0.27 5.91 -12.74
C TRP A 69 -1.57 5.99 -11.94
N PHE A 70 -2.28 4.88 -11.89
CA PHE A 70 -3.44 4.69 -11.04
C PHE A 70 -3.44 3.29 -10.41
N ILE A 71 -4.20 3.13 -9.32
CA ILE A 71 -4.44 1.81 -8.71
C ILE A 71 -5.59 1.17 -9.48
N GLU A 72 -5.35 0.02 -10.07
CA GLU A 72 -6.40 -0.86 -10.57
C GLU A 72 -6.65 -1.95 -9.52
N GLU A 73 -7.91 -2.30 -9.30
CA GLU A 73 -8.33 -3.18 -8.22
C GLU A 73 -9.38 -4.18 -8.71
N TYR A 74 -9.19 -5.45 -8.35
CA TYR A 74 -10.17 -6.51 -8.59
C TYR A 74 -10.33 -7.40 -7.35
N ASP A 75 -11.44 -7.24 -6.64
CA ASP A 75 -11.80 -7.97 -5.42
C ASP A 75 -10.73 -7.87 -4.30
N GLY A 76 -10.22 -6.66 -4.10
CA GLY A 76 -9.14 -6.32 -3.18
C GLY A 76 -7.75 -6.59 -3.72
N LEU A 77 -7.61 -7.31 -4.83
CA LEU A 77 -6.32 -7.54 -5.48
C LEU A 77 -5.96 -6.30 -6.31
N GLU A 78 -5.11 -5.45 -5.73
CA GLU A 78 -4.64 -4.21 -6.32
C GLU A 78 -3.36 -4.43 -7.14
N HIS A 79 -3.22 -3.70 -8.25
CA HIS A 79 -1.96 -3.49 -8.96
C HIS A 79 -1.85 -2.05 -9.45
N ILE A 80 -0.60 -1.58 -9.64
CA ILE A 80 -0.35 -0.26 -10.23
C ILE A 80 -0.33 -0.40 -11.74
N ALA A 81 -1.16 0.38 -12.42
CA ALA A 81 -1.19 0.48 -13.86
C ALA A 81 -0.69 1.87 -14.29
N GLU A 82 0.19 1.91 -15.28
CA GLU A 82 0.61 3.14 -15.94
C GLU A 82 -0.53 3.70 -16.80
N GLU A 83 -0.74 5.01 -16.74
CA GLU A 83 -1.64 5.69 -17.67
C GLU A 83 -0.93 5.87 -19.02
N HIS A 84 -1.25 4.98 -19.98
CA HIS A 84 -0.74 5.09 -21.34
C HIS A 84 -1.87 5.19 -22.37
N ARG A 85 -1.61 5.94 -23.45
CA ARG A 85 -2.52 6.05 -24.60
C ARG A 85 -2.15 5.02 -25.65
N THR A 86 -3.16 4.48 -26.34
CA THR A 86 -2.97 3.53 -27.44
C THR A 86 -3.60 4.07 -28.72
N TRP A 87 -2.95 3.80 -29.86
CA TRP A 87 -3.41 4.15 -31.21
C TRP A 87 -3.09 3.00 -32.17
N GLY A 88 -3.96 2.79 -33.17
CA GLY A 88 -3.84 1.73 -34.17
C GLY A 88 -3.37 2.21 -35.53
#